data_AF-A0A8T0DA57-F1
#
_entry.id   AF-A0A8T0DA57-F1
#
_cell.length_a   1.000
_cell.length_b   1.000
_cell.length_c   1.000
_cell.angle_alpha   90.00
_cell.angle_beta   90.00
_cell.angle_gamma   90.00
#
_symmetry.space_group_name_H-M   'P 1'
#
loop_
_entity.id
_entity.type
_entity.pdbx_description
1 polymer ?
#
loop_
_entity_poly.entity_id
_entity_poly.type
_entity_poly.pdbx_seq_one_letter_code
_entity_poly.pdbx_strand_id
1 'polypeptide(L)'
;MASRLPHYCVVGGGISGLSSAYFLSLARPPGSYRLTVLEASPRFGGWIQSIRNPNTGAVYELGPHSARYGGPTSTLLLRLALSLDLQDSLLWMRSNQEAGKKYIYVDGRLVSISPLSLIAKKPFTRSPIGLLVRKLFASRPPIKPDLSVDEFLRTRFDDEFADYLGSALMRGVYAGDSRELSARACLPQVSGCNLWFGVPSPYCEYLTEFGAGTSVVQHNIRQLERGTSKSTELIRISPHIGVSVRHDVPCNHTHP
;
A
#
# COMPACT_ATOMS: atom_id res chain seq x y z
N MET A 1 -38.67 -26.64 -0.54
CA MET A 1 -37.39 -26.58 0.18
C MET A 1 -37.02 -25.12 0.37
N ALA A 2 -36.90 -24.62 1.60
CA ALA A 2 -36.43 -23.25 1.82
C ALA A 2 -34.98 -23.14 1.33
N SER A 3 -34.72 -22.31 0.33
CA SER A 3 -33.36 -22.02 -0.13
C SER A 3 -32.60 -21.39 1.03
N ARG A 4 -31.60 -22.11 1.55
CA ARG A 4 -30.71 -21.53 2.57
C ARG A 4 -29.97 -20.37 1.94
N LEU A 5 -30.06 -19.20 2.57
CA LEU A 5 -29.29 -18.03 2.13
C LEU A 5 -27.80 -18.38 2.13
N PRO A 6 -27.03 -17.98 1.09
CA PRO A 6 -25.60 -18.18 1.07
C PRO A 6 -24.96 -17.48 2.27
N HIS A 7 -24.03 -18.15 2.94
CA HIS A 7 -23.34 -17.64 4.12
C HIS A 7 -21.85 -17.47 3.83
N TYR A 8 -21.37 -16.24 3.90
CA TYR A 8 -19.97 -15.87 3.78
C TYR A 8 -19.33 -15.76 5.15
N CYS A 9 -18.20 -16.44 5.34
CA CYS A 9 -17.37 -16.33 6.52
C CYS A 9 -16.04 -15.68 6.14
N VAL A 10 -15.75 -14.53 6.71
CA VAL A 10 -14.47 -13.82 6.56
C VAL A 10 -13.65 -14.09 7.81
N VAL A 11 -12.45 -14.62 7.65
CA VAL A 11 -11.52 -14.89 8.75
C VAL A 11 -10.46 -13.78 8.78
N GLY A 12 -10.40 -13.06 9.89
CA GLY A 12 -9.56 -11.87 10.08
C GLY A 12 -10.36 -10.58 9.99
N GLY A 13 -10.29 -9.77 11.05
CA GLY A 13 -10.91 -8.48 11.24
C GLY A 13 -9.99 -7.28 10.96
N GLY A 14 -8.89 -7.50 10.21
CA GLY A 14 -8.02 -6.44 9.71
C GLY A 14 -8.59 -5.72 8.48
N ILE A 15 -7.84 -4.75 7.94
CA ILE A 15 -8.29 -3.94 6.79
C ILE A 15 -8.72 -4.78 5.59
N SER A 16 -8.02 -5.89 5.29
CA SER A 16 -8.36 -6.80 4.19
C SER A 16 -9.69 -7.53 4.42
N GLY A 17 -9.93 -8.01 5.64
CA GLY A 17 -11.16 -8.72 5.97
C GLY A 17 -12.36 -7.79 6.05
N LEU A 18 -12.21 -6.65 6.71
CA LEU A 18 -13.25 -5.62 6.80
C LEU A 18 -13.62 -5.06 5.43
N SER A 19 -12.63 -4.76 4.57
CA SER A 19 -12.91 -4.29 3.20
C SER A 19 -13.58 -5.37 2.36
N SER A 20 -13.18 -6.65 2.49
CA SER A 20 -13.84 -7.76 1.81
C SER A 20 -15.30 -7.90 2.24
N ALA A 21 -15.58 -7.86 3.55
CA ALA A 21 -16.92 -7.89 4.09
C ALA A 21 -17.76 -6.70 3.61
N TYR A 22 -17.16 -5.50 3.60
CA TYR A 22 -17.79 -4.28 3.11
C TYR A 22 -18.17 -4.37 1.62
N PHE A 23 -17.24 -4.77 0.76
CA PHE A 23 -17.52 -4.91 -0.67
C PHE A 23 -18.54 -6.01 -0.98
N LEU A 24 -18.51 -7.12 -0.23
CA LEU A 24 -19.57 -8.14 -0.32
C LEU A 24 -20.94 -7.55 0.02
N SER A 25 -20.99 -6.62 0.98
CA SER A 25 -22.25 -6.00 1.38
C SER A 25 -22.83 -5.03 0.35
N LEU A 26 -21.96 -4.38 -0.41
CA LEU A 26 -22.35 -3.51 -1.52
C LEU A 26 -22.74 -4.32 -2.77
N ALA A 27 -22.09 -5.45 -3.01
CA ALA A 27 -22.29 -6.26 -4.20
C ALA A 27 -23.59 -7.07 -4.19
N ARG A 28 -24.29 -7.16 -3.05
CA ARG A 28 -25.46 -8.03 -2.88
C ARG A 28 -26.63 -7.33 -2.19
N PRO A 29 -27.88 -7.61 -2.61
CA PRO A 29 -29.05 -7.05 -1.95
C PRO A 29 -29.08 -7.40 -0.46
N PRO A 30 -29.45 -6.46 0.42
CA PRO A 30 -29.69 -6.75 1.83
C PRO A 30 -30.66 -7.93 2.00
N GLY A 31 -30.36 -8.84 2.92
CA GLY A 31 -31.17 -10.03 3.18
C GLY A 31 -30.99 -11.18 2.19
N SER A 32 -30.21 -11.02 1.11
CA SER A 32 -29.93 -12.10 0.15
C SER A 32 -28.77 -13.03 0.55
N TYR A 33 -28.10 -12.75 1.67
CA TYR A 33 -26.97 -13.52 2.18
C TYR A 33 -26.81 -13.33 3.69
N ARG A 34 -26.02 -14.20 4.31
CA ARG A 34 -25.48 -14.04 5.68
C ARG A 34 -23.98 -13.73 5.58
N LEU A 35 -23.48 -12.87 6.45
CA LEU A 35 -22.06 -12.53 6.54
C LEU A 35 -21.60 -12.60 7.99
N THR A 36 -20.50 -13.29 8.23
CA THR A 36 -19.85 -13.38 9.54
C THR A 36 -18.38 -13.02 9.36
N VAL A 37 -17.88 -12.09 10.19
CA VAL A 37 -16.46 -11.77 10.29
C VAL A 37 -15.96 -12.33 11.62
N LEU A 38 -14.97 -13.22 11.54
CA LEU A 38 -14.31 -13.80 12.69
C LEU A 38 -12.99 -13.07 12.92
N GLU A 39 -12.79 -12.53 14.11
CA GLU A 39 -11.55 -11.89 14.53
C GLU A 39 -11.08 -12.54 15.83
N ALA A 40 -9.79 -12.88 15.88
CA ALA A 40 -9.22 -13.59 17.02
C ALA A 40 -8.92 -12.65 18.20
N SER A 41 -8.60 -11.39 17.92
CA SER A 41 -8.31 -10.37 18.93
C SER A 41 -9.59 -9.69 19.44
N PRO A 42 -9.53 -8.98 20.59
CA PRO A 42 -10.71 -8.30 21.14
C PRO A 42 -11.14 -7.06 20.35
N ARG A 43 -10.49 -6.73 19.23
CA ARG A 43 -10.79 -5.54 18.43
C ARG A 43 -10.64 -5.81 16.94
N PHE A 44 -11.38 -5.04 16.14
CA PHE A 44 -11.14 -4.95 14.71
C PHE A 44 -9.96 -4.00 14.39
N GLY A 45 -9.49 -4.05 13.14
CA GLY A 45 -8.47 -3.14 12.59
C GLY A 45 -7.13 -3.82 12.29
N GLY A 46 -6.81 -4.94 12.94
CA GLY A 46 -5.53 -5.62 12.76
C GLY A 46 -4.36 -4.68 13.10
N TRP A 47 -3.38 -4.55 12.19
CA TRP A 47 -2.24 -3.64 12.37
C TRP A 47 -2.61 -2.15 12.43
N ILE A 48 -3.80 -1.75 11.94
CA ILE A 48 -4.26 -0.37 12.08
C ILE A 48 -4.72 -0.16 13.52
N GLN A 49 -4.01 0.70 14.24
CA GLN A 49 -4.31 1.05 15.62
C GLN A 49 -3.73 2.40 15.99
N SER A 50 -4.60 3.27 16.52
CA SER A 50 -4.23 4.59 17.00
C SER A 50 -4.52 4.68 18.50
N ILE A 51 -3.61 5.25 19.26
CA ILE A 51 -3.80 5.57 20.69
C ILE A 51 -3.75 7.08 20.88
N ARG A 52 -4.61 7.61 21.75
CA ARG A 52 -4.65 9.04 22.06
C ARG A 52 -4.12 9.30 23.46
N ASN A 53 -3.16 10.20 23.58
CA ASN A 53 -2.67 10.67 24.86
C ASN A 53 -3.76 11.52 25.54
N PRO A 54 -4.26 11.15 26.72
CA PRO A 54 -5.33 11.89 27.38
C PRO A 54 -4.88 13.27 27.89
N ASN A 55 -3.58 13.44 28.19
CA ASN A 55 -3.04 14.67 28.76
C ASN A 55 -2.67 15.68 27.68
N THR A 56 -2.11 15.22 26.56
CA THR A 56 -1.61 16.10 25.47
C THR A 56 -2.54 16.16 24.27
N GLY A 57 -3.50 15.24 24.15
CA GLY A 57 -4.36 15.09 22.98
C GLY A 57 -3.65 14.52 21.74
N ALA A 58 -2.36 14.20 21.84
CA ALA A 58 -1.56 13.65 20.74
C ALA A 58 -2.06 12.26 20.33
N VAL A 59 -1.97 11.95 19.04
CA VAL A 59 -2.32 10.63 18.48
C VAL A 59 -1.03 9.91 18.08
N TYR A 60 -0.88 8.66 18.52
CA TYR A 60 0.20 7.79 18.13
C TYR A 60 -0.35 6.60 17.33
N GLU A 61 0.19 6.40 16.14
CA GLU A 61 -0.12 5.24 15.31
C GLU A 61 0.84 4.10 15.66
N LEU A 62 0.28 2.93 16.00
CA LEU A 62 1.05 1.75 16.38
C LEU A 62 1.39 0.83 15.19
N GLY A 63 0.87 1.15 14.00
CA GLY A 63 1.14 0.43 12.76
C GLY A 63 1.28 1.38 11.57
N PRO A 64 0.45 1.24 10.52
CA PRO A 64 0.51 2.17 9.39
C PRO A 64 0.08 3.56 9.83
N HIS A 65 0.91 4.56 9.53
CA HIS A 65 0.67 5.96 9.91
C HIS A 65 0.34 6.87 8.71
N SER A 66 0.50 6.36 7.49
CA SER A 66 0.17 7.10 6.27
C SER A 66 -0.10 6.15 5.11
N ALA A 67 -0.88 6.63 4.14
CA ALA A 67 -1.08 5.97 2.86
C ALA A 67 -0.64 6.91 1.73
N ARG A 68 -0.03 6.35 0.69
CA ARG A 68 0.38 7.13 -0.48
C ARG A 68 -0.78 7.29 -1.45
N TYR A 69 -0.93 8.49 -2.00
CA TYR A 69 -1.78 8.76 -3.14
C TYR A 69 -1.01 8.55 -4.46
N GLY A 70 -1.69 8.09 -5.51
CA GLY A 70 -1.14 7.98 -6.87
C GLY A 70 -0.85 6.55 -7.37
N GLY A 71 -1.26 5.52 -6.62
CA GLY A 71 -1.22 4.12 -7.07
C GLY A 71 -2.62 3.50 -7.19
N PRO A 72 -2.79 2.37 -7.90
CA PRO A 72 -4.10 1.70 -8.05
C PRO A 72 -4.79 1.41 -6.71
N THR A 73 -4.03 0.94 -5.73
CA THR A 73 -4.53 0.65 -4.37
C THR A 73 -4.97 1.91 -3.62
N SER A 74 -4.36 3.07 -3.90
CA SER A 74 -4.72 4.34 -3.24
C SER A 74 -6.09 4.85 -3.67
N THR A 75 -6.48 4.60 -4.92
CA THR A 75 -7.81 4.94 -5.42
C THR A 75 -8.88 4.10 -4.72
N LEU A 76 -8.61 2.82 -4.44
CA LEU A 76 -9.52 1.97 -3.69
C LEU A 76 -9.71 2.46 -2.25
N LEU A 77 -8.61 2.83 -1.58
CA LEU A 77 -8.67 3.40 -0.23
C LEU A 77 -9.47 4.71 -0.21
N LEU A 78 -9.25 5.61 -1.18
CA LEU A 78 -9.99 6.86 -1.27
C LEU A 78 -11.48 6.61 -1.51
N ARG A 79 -11.83 5.68 -2.41
CA ARG A 79 -13.23 5.28 -2.62
C ARG A 79 -13.89 4.75 -1.36
N LEU A 80 -13.18 3.91 -0.60
CA LEU A 80 -13.66 3.42 0.70
C LEU A 80 -13.93 4.59 1.65
N ALA A 81 -12.97 5.50 1.80
CA ALA A 81 -13.13 6.67 2.66
C ALA A 81 -14.35 7.52 2.27
N LEU A 82 -14.53 7.80 0.97
CA LEU A 82 -15.69 8.55 0.47
C LEU A 82 -17.01 7.81 0.71
N SER A 83 -17.04 6.49 0.50
CA SER A 83 -18.25 5.69 0.69
C SER A 83 -18.68 5.56 2.16
N LEU A 84 -17.76 5.85 3.10
CA LEU A 84 -17.98 5.83 4.53
C LEU A 84 -18.11 7.26 5.10
N ASP A 85 -18.25 8.28 4.24
CA ASP A 85 -18.32 9.69 4.60
C ASP A 85 -17.12 10.20 5.43
N LEU A 86 -15.91 9.66 5.16
CA LEU A 86 -14.68 10.00 5.86
C LEU A 86 -13.86 11.10 5.16
N GLN A 87 -14.38 11.75 4.12
CA GLN A 87 -13.67 12.80 3.36
C GLN A 87 -13.09 13.90 4.25
N ASP A 88 -13.87 14.36 5.22
CA ASP A 88 -13.50 15.47 6.10
C ASP A 88 -12.48 15.06 7.16
N SER A 89 -12.29 13.75 7.35
CA SER A 89 -11.27 13.18 8.24
C SER A 89 -9.93 12.93 7.54
N LEU A 90 -9.84 13.11 6.21
CA LEU A 90 -8.60 12.88 5.46
C LEU A 90 -7.62 14.04 5.63
N LEU A 91 -6.45 13.73 6.19
CA LEU A 91 -5.35 14.68 6.32
C LEU A 91 -4.35 14.49 5.17
N TRP A 92 -4.18 15.53 4.35
CA TRP A 92 -3.31 15.49 3.18
C TRP A 92 -1.94 16.10 3.46
N MET A 93 -0.88 15.33 3.21
CA MET A 93 0.49 15.82 3.27
C MET A 93 1.00 16.13 1.87
N ARG A 94 1.38 17.40 1.63
CA ARG A 94 1.93 17.82 0.34
C ARG A 94 3.42 17.52 0.25
N SER A 95 3.85 16.98 -0.89
CA SER A 95 5.25 16.57 -1.13
C SER A 95 6.26 17.73 -1.14
N ASN A 96 5.80 18.97 -1.33
CA ASN A 96 6.64 20.16 -1.40
C ASN A 96 6.89 20.82 -0.03
N GLN A 97 6.30 20.30 1.05
CA GLN A 97 6.55 20.78 2.40
C GLN A 97 7.77 20.08 3.00
N GLU A 98 8.43 20.72 3.98
CA GLU A 98 9.55 20.11 4.72
C GLU A 98 9.19 18.73 5.28
N ALA A 99 7.95 18.54 5.73
CA ALA A 99 7.42 17.26 6.22
C ALA A 99 7.44 16.13 5.16
N GLY A 100 7.45 16.45 3.87
CA GLY A 100 7.50 15.49 2.78
C GLY A 100 8.92 15.03 2.40
N LYS A 101 9.96 15.66 2.95
CA LYS A 101 11.36 15.31 2.67
C LYS A 101 11.75 14.03 3.38
N LYS A 102 12.41 13.14 2.64
CA LYS A 102 12.93 11.86 3.15
C LYS A 102 14.43 11.95 3.33
N TYR A 103 14.96 11.25 4.32
CA TYR A 103 16.37 11.26 4.67
C TYR A 103 16.87 9.84 4.93
N ILE A 104 18.16 9.62 4.70
CA ILE A 104 18.91 8.43 5.15
C ILE A 104 20.01 8.91 6.07
N TYR A 105 20.25 8.16 7.14
CA TYR A 105 21.36 8.42 8.04
C TYR A 105 22.59 7.63 7.58
N VAL A 106 23.66 8.34 7.21
CA VAL A 106 24.91 7.76 6.71
C VAL A 106 26.08 8.51 7.34
N ASP A 107 27.07 7.78 7.87
CA ASP A 107 28.32 8.32 8.44
C ASP A 107 28.11 9.52 9.39
N GLY A 108 27.16 9.38 10.31
CA GLY A 108 26.89 10.41 11.31
C GLY A 108 25.99 11.56 10.84
N ARG A 109 25.50 11.54 9.59
CA ARG A 109 24.79 12.68 8.97
C ARG A 109 23.48 12.26 8.30
N LEU A 110 22.49 13.16 8.31
CA LEU A 110 21.26 13.01 7.55
C LEU A 110 21.45 13.51 6.12
N VAL A 111 21.26 12.63 5.15
CA VAL A 111 21.32 12.94 3.72
C VAL A 111 19.91 12.88 3.16
N SER A 112 19.42 14.00 2.62
CA SER A 112 18.13 14.06 1.95
C SER A 112 18.09 13.13 0.74
N ILE A 113 16.99 12.42 0.53
CA ILE A 113 16.72 11.61 -0.68
C ILE A 113 15.95 12.48 -1.68
N SER A 114 16.67 13.02 -2.66
CA SER A 114 16.11 13.70 -3.82
C SER A 114 16.85 13.21 -5.08
N PRO A 115 16.24 13.30 -6.28
CA PRO A 115 16.93 12.92 -7.51
C PRO A 115 18.29 13.62 -7.66
N LEU A 116 18.38 14.89 -7.25
CA LEU A 116 19.62 15.65 -7.28
C LEU A 116 20.63 15.18 -6.23
N SER A 117 20.21 14.85 -5.00
CA SER A 117 21.14 14.40 -3.95
C SER A 117 21.66 12.98 -4.17
N LEU A 118 20.86 12.10 -4.78
CA LEU A 118 21.27 10.76 -5.19
C LEU A 118 22.34 10.77 -6.29
N ILE A 119 22.53 11.92 -6.97
CA ILE A 119 23.54 12.08 -8.02
C ILE A 119 24.73 12.92 -7.51
N ALA A 120 24.46 13.94 -6.68
CA ALA A 120 25.44 14.97 -6.35
C ALA A 120 26.07 14.86 -4.94
N LYS A 121 25.54 14.01 -4.04
CA LYS A 121 26.03 13.90 -2.65
C LYS A 121 26.58 12.53 -2.33
N LYS A 122 27.70 12.49 -1.59
CA LYS A 122 28.23 11.25 -1.01
C LYS A 122 27.18 10.63 -0.07
N PRO A 123 27.04 9.29 -0.02
CA PRO A 123 27.88 8.31 -0.71
C PRO A 123 27.60 8.21 -2.23
N PHE A 124 26.40 8.50 -2.71
CA PHE A 124 25.92 8.22 -4.09
C PHE A 124 26.61 8.93 -5.27
N THR A 125 27.69 9.69 -5.04
CA THR A 125 28.47 10.37 -6.10
C THR A 125 29.08 9.44 -7.16
N ARG A 126 29.29 8.16 -6.85
CA ARG A 126 29.80 7.18 -7.83
C ARG A 126 28.74 6.74 -8.83
N SER A 127 27.47 6.95 -8.50
CA SER A 127 26.34 6.38 -9.21
C SER A 127 26.19 6.85 -10.66
N PRO A 128 26.20 8.14 -11.03
CA PRO A 128 25.87 8.53 -12.41
C PRO A 128 26.87 8.04 -13.46
N ILE A 129 28.18 8.11 -13.18
CA ILE A 129 29.24 7.70 -14.11
C ILE A 129 29.47 6.18 -14.03
N GLY A 130 29.46 5.63 -12.81
CA GLY A 130 29.54 4.19 -12.57
C GLY A 130 28.38 3.44 -13.23
N LEU A 131 27.16 3.96 -13.16
CA LEU A 131 25.99 3.41 -13.84
C LEU A 131 26.14 3.40 -15.35
N LEU A 132 26.65 4.48 -15.96
CA LEU A 132 26.78 4.57 -17.41
C LEU A 132 27.84 3.60 -17.94
N VAL A 133 28.99 3.54 -17.27
CA VAL A 133 30.08 2.60 -17.58
C VAL A 133 29.61 1.17 -17.32
N ARG A 134 29.01 0.89 -16.16
CA ARG A 134 28.51 -0.45 -15.83
C ARG A 134 27.36 -0.86 -16.75
N LYS A 135 26.52 0.04 -17.24
CA LYS A 135 25.51 -0.29 -18.26
C LYS A 135 26.13 -0.64 -19.62
N LEU A 136 27.27 -0.03 -19.97
CA LEU A 136 28.02 -0.35 -21.19
C LEU A 136 28.78 -1.68 -21.10
N PHE A 137 29.24 -2.06 -19.90
CA PHE A 137 30.13 -3.21 -19.68
C PHE A 137 29.55 -4.33 -18.80
N ALA A 138 28.32 -4.19 -18.28
CA ALA A 138 27.70 -5.22 -17.45
C ALA A 138 27.40 -6.44 -18.31
N SER A 139 28.00 -7.56 -17.92
CA SER A 139 27.52 -8.88 -18.32
C SER A 139 26.04 -9.00 -17.94
N ARG A 140 25.25 -9.64 -18.81
CA ARG A 140 23.83 -9.89 -18.52
C ARG A 140 23.71 -10.50 -17.12
N PRO A 141 22.73 -10.06 -16.30
CA PRO A 141 22.53 -10.62 -14.98
C PRO A 141 22.43 -12.15 -15.07
N PRO A 142 22.91 -12.88 -14.04
CA PRO A 142 22.77 -14.33 -14.00
C PRO A 142 21.30 -14.69 -14.20
N ILE A 143 21.03 -15.68 -15.05
CA ILE A 143 19.68 -16.17 -15.34
C ILE A 143 19.19 -16.94 -14.10
N LYS A 144 18.77 -16.20 -13.08
CA LYS A 144 18.06 -16.72 -11.90
C LYS A 144 16.58 -16.34 -12.03
N PRO A 145 15.65 -17.24 -11.67
CA PRO A 145 14.21 -16.97 -11.74
C PRO A 145 13.77 -15.90 -10.75
N ASP A 146 14.53 -15.71 -9.66
CA ASP A 146 14.38 -14.64 -8.70
C ASP A 146 15.74 -14.26 -8.11
N LEU A 147 15.92 -12.99 -7.80
CA LEU A 147 17.12 -12.42 -7.19
C LEU A 147 16.72 -11.78 -5.87
N SER A 148 17.65 -11.71 -4.92
CA SER A 148 17.41 -10.80 -3.79
C SER A 148 17.38 -9.34 -4.26
N VAL A 149 16.73 -8.47 -3.50
CA VAL A 149 16.73 -7.03 -3.79
C VAL A 149 18.15 -6.48 -3.85
N ASP A 150 19.04 -6.93 -2.96
CA ASP A 150 20.45 -6.54 -2.95
C ASP A 150 21.18 -6.98 -4.24
N GLU A 151 21.09 -8.26 -4.61
CA GLU A 151 21.68 -8.78 -5.86
C GLU A 151 21.13 -8.03 -7.09
N PHE A 152 19.82 -7.80 -7.11
CA PHE A 152 19.14 -7.08 -8.17
C PHE A 152 19.68 -5.66 -8.32
N LEU A 153 19.82 -4.94 -7.21
CA LEU A 153 20.29 -3.56 -7.19
C LEU A 153 21.78 -3.49 -7.52
N ARG A 154 22.65 -4.34 -6.97
CA ARG A 154 24.09 -4.31 -7.30
C ARG A 154 24.36 -4.60 -8.77
N THR A 155 23.60 -5.49 -9.39
CA THR A 155 23.79 -5.84 -10.80
C THR A 155 23.39 -4.71 -11.75
N ARG A 156 22.44 -3.87 -11.35
CA ARG A 156 21.84 -2.82 -12.18
C ARG A 156 22.31 -1.42 -11.83
N PHE A 157 22.69 -1.25 -10.57
CA PHE A 157 23.21 -0.04 -9.98
C PHE A 157 24.64 -0.27 -9.48
N ASP A 158 24.98 0.31 -8.33
CA ASP A 158 26.26 0.15 -7.66
C ASP A 158 26.09 -0.38 -6.25
N ASP A 159 27.23 -0.71 -5.62
CA ASP A 159 27.25 -1.23 -4.26
C ASP A 159 26.71 -0.21 -3.25
N GLU A 160 27.03 1.08 -3.42
CA GLU A 160 26.56 2.16 -2.54
C GLU A 160 25.02 2.31 -2.61
N PHE A 161 24.44 2.18 -3.79
CA PHE A 161 23.00 2.25 -4.01
C PHE A 161 22.30 1.07 -3.33
N ALA A 162 22.86 -0.13 -3.43
CA ALA A 162 22.33 -1.30 -2.75
C ALA A 162 22.46 -1.18 -1.22
N ASP A 163 23.65 -0.84 -0.73
CA ASP A 163 23.98 -0.79 0.69
C ASP A 163 23.23 0.32 1.44
N TYR A 164 23.09 1.50 0.85
CA TYR A 164 22.42 2.63 1.50
C TYR A 164 20.94 2.73 1.13
N LEU A 165 20.63 2.90 -0.16
CA LEU A 165 19.26 3.15 -0.57
C LEU A 165 18.42 1.87 -0.59
N GLY A 166 18.96 0.78 -1.16
CA GLY A 166 18.29 -0.51 -1.21
C GLY A 166 17.92 -1.03 0.19
N SER A 167 18.92 -1.12 1.06
CA SER A 167 18.74 -1.53 2.46
C SER A 167 17.75 -0.61 3.20
N ALA A 168 17.90 0.72 3.11
CA ALA A 168 16.99 1.65 3.79
C ALA A 168 15.55 1.55 3.28
N LEU A 169 15.34 1.38 1.98
CA LEU A 169 14.01 1.20 1.41
C LEU A 169 13.36 -0.10 1.88
N MET A 170 14.10 -1.21 1.87
CA MET A 170 13.56 -2.51 2.28
C MET A 170 13.22 -2.54 3.76
N ARG A 171 14.08 -1.98 4.61
CA ARG A 171 13.79 -1.81 6.04
C ARG A 171 12.61 -0.87 6.27
N GLY A 172 12.49 0.20 5.48
CA GLY A 172 11.40 1.17 5.61
C GLY A 172 10.03 0.66 5.17
N VAL A 173 9.97 -0.28 4.21
CA VAL A 173 8.70 -0.80 3.66
C VAL A 173 8.33 -2.15 4.26
N TYR A 174 9.29 -3.07 4.36
CA TYR A 174 9.06 -4.46 4.77
C TYR A 174 9.66 -4.81 6.13
N ALA A 175 10.42 -3.89 6.76
CA ALA A 175 11.21 -4.17 7.95
C ALA A 175 12.15 -5.39 7.79
N GLY A 176 12.58 -5.67 6.55
CA GLY A 176 13.38 -6.85 6.20
C GLY A 176 14.75 -6.49 5.59
N ASP A 177 15.63 -7.49 5.52
CA ASP A 177 16.94 -7.37 4.89
C ASP A 177 16.82 -7.48 3.35
N SER A 178 17.41 -6.52 2.62
CA SER A 178 17.42 -6.53 1.16
C SER A 178 18.12 -7.76 0.56
N ARG A 179 18.97 -8.44 1.32
CA ARG A 179 19.68 -9.65 0.88
C ARG A 179 18.81 -10.91 0.91
N GLU A 180 17.72 -10.89 1.67
CA GLU A 180 16.79 -12.02 1.81
C GLU A 180 15.49 -11.80 1.04
N LEU A 181 15.09 -10.54 0.86
CA LEU A 181 13.85 -10.19 0.17
C LEU A 181 13.95 -10.43 -1.33
N SER A 182 12.91 -11.05 -1.89
CA SER A 182 12.74 -11.26 -3.33
C SER A 182 12.56 -9.92 -4.07
N ALA A 183 13.41 -9.66 -5.07
CA ALA A 183 13.27 -8.51 -5.95
C ALA A 183 11.99 -8.59 -6.77
N ARG A 184 11.60 -9.79 -7.21
CA ARG A 184 10.37 -10.00 -7.98
C ARG A 184 9.11 -9.67 -7.19
N ALA A 185 9.08 -10.05 -5.90
CA ALA A 185 7.95 -9.77 -5.03
C ALA A 185 7.92 -8.31 -4.56
N CYS A 186 9.08 -7.77 -4.17
CA CYS A 186 9.16 -6.45 -3.55
C CYS A 186 9.19 -5.28 -4.55
N LEU A 187 9.67 -5.50 -5.78
CA LEU A 187 9.86 -4.47 -6.81
C LEU A 187 9.21 -4.84 -8.17
N PRO A 188 7.92 -5.23 -8.22
CA PRO A 188 7.29 -5.82 -9.40
C PRO A 188 7.31 -4.92 -10.65
N GLN A 189 7.25 -3.60 -10.47
CA GLN A 189 7.28 -2.62 -11.56
C GLN A 189 8.67 -2.52 -12.22
N VAL A 190 9.73 -2.75 -11.45
CA VAL A 190 11.12 -2.69 -11.93
C VAL A 190 11.55 -4.05 -12.45
N SER A 191 11.02 -5.14 -11.87
CA SER A 191 11.34 -6.51 -12.27
C SER A 191 10.51 -7.05 -13.44
N GLY A 192 9.29 -6.54 -13.65
CA GLY A 192 8.42 -6.97 -14.74
C GLY A 192 8.74 -6.35 -16.10
N CYS A 193 9.58 -5.32 -16.14
CA CYS A 193 9.94 -4.68 -17.39
C CYS A 193 10.92 -5.58 -18.17
N ASN A 194 10.48 -6.15 -19.30
CA ASN A 194 11.24 -7.10 -20.13
C ASN A 194 12.67 -6.63 -20.49
N LEU A 195 12.91 -5.31 -20.46
CA LEU A 195 14.22 -4.69 -20.66
C LEU A 195 15.24 -5.05 -19.56
N TRP A 196 14.79 -5.43 -18.36
CA TRP A 196 15.62 -5.58 -17.17
C TRP A 196 15.92 -7.03 -16.80
N PHE A 197 15.13 -7.99 -17.27
CA PHE A 197 15.33 -9.42 -17.03
C PHE A 197 15.55 -10.24 -18.31
N GLY A 198 15.32 -9.70 -19.51
CA GLY A 198 15.51 -10.44 -20.75
C GLY A 198 14.59 -11.65 -20.92
N VAL A 199 13.57 -11.81 -20.06
CA VAL A 199 12.59 -12.89 -20.08
C VAL A 199 11.19 -12.27 -19.95
N PRO A 200 10.20 -12.68 -20.76
CA PRO A 200 8.82 -12.22 -20.62
C PRO A 200 8.28 -12.58 -19.23
N SER A 201 7.89 -11.58 -18.44
CA SER A 201 7.19 -11.83 -17.18
C SER A 201 5.69 -12.03 -17.43
N PRO A 202 5.09 -13.16 -16.99
CA PRO A 202 3.64 -13.39 -17.12
C PRO A 202 2.78 -12.40 -16.32
N TYR A 203 3.39 -11.54 -15.49
CA TYR A 203 2.68 -10.50 -14.72
C TYR A 203 2.48 -9.18 -15.48
N CYS A 204 3.10 -9.00 -16.65
CA CYS A 204 2.86 -7.81 -17.47
C CYS A 204 1.39 -7.71 -17.92
N GLU A 205 0.73 -8.85 -18.17
CA GLU A 205 -0.69 -8.87 -18.54
C GLU A 205 -1.62 -8.41 -17.41
N TYR A 206 -1.31 -8.76 -16.16
CA TYR A 206 -2.16 -8.46 -14.99
C TYR A 206 -2.27 -6.96 -14.66
N LEU A 207 -1.27 -6.15 -15.01
CA LEU A 207 -1.28 -4.70 -14.78
C LEU A 207 -2.05 -3.94 -15.88
N THR A 208 -2.13 -4.50 -17.08
CA THR A 208 -2.89 -3.92 -18.21
C THR A 208 -4.39 -3.97 -17.97
N GLU A 209 -4.92 -5.05 -17.37
CA GLU A 209 -6.36 -5.16 -17.07
C GLU A 209 -6.85 -4.18 -16.00
N PHE A 210 -6.03 -3.86 -14.99
CA PHE A 210 -6.36 -2.83 -14.01
C PHE A 210 -6.27 -1.40 -14.56
N GLY A 211 -5.47 -1.17 -15.60
CA GLY A 211 -5.30 0.15 -16.22
C GLY A 211 -6.52 0.63 -17.00
N ALA A 212 -7.26 -0.28 -17.64
CA ALA A 212 -8.39 0.07 -18.50
C ALA A 212 -9.55 0.76 -17.75
N GLY A 213 -9.77 0.41 -16.47
CA GLY A 213 -10.81 1.02 -15.63
C GLY A 213 -10.45 2.41 -15.05
N THR A 214 -9.21 2.88 -15.21
CA THR A 214 -8.74 4.16 -14.64
C THR A 214 -8.99 5.38 -15.55
N SER A 215 -9.25 5.15 -16.85
CA SER A 215 -9.45 6.20 -17.85
C SER A 215 -10.73 7.02 -17.60
N VAL A 216 -11.82 6.35 -17.21
CA VAL A 216 -13.13 6.99 -16.92
C VAL A 216 -13.06 7.83 -15.64
N VAL A 217 -12.24 7.42 -14.67
CA VAL A 217 -12.11 8.10 -13.36
C VAL A 217 -11.21 9.33 -13.45
N GLN A 218 -10.12 9.26 -14.22
CA GLN A 218 -9.27 10.42 -14.49
C GLN A 218 -10.03 11.53 -15.23
N HIS A 219 -11.01 11.17 -16.08
CA HIS A 219 -11.86 12.15 -16.76
C HIS A 219 -12.77 12.90 -15.80
N ASN A 220 -13.41 12.21 -14.85
CA ASN A 220 -14.34 12.82 -13.89
C ASN A 220 -13.63 13.64 -12.80
N ILE A 221 -12.37 13.34 -12.47
CA ILE A 221 -11.60 14.12 -11.46
C ILE A 221 -11.03 15.41 -12.06
N ARG A 222 -10.67 15.44 -13.35
CA ARG A 222 -10.30 16.69 -14.04
C ARG A 222 -11.44 17.70 -14.11
N GLN A 223 -12.69 17.24 -14.03
CA GLN A 223 -13.89 18.09 -13.96
C GLN A 223 -14.07 18.69 -12.55
N LEU A 224 -13.57 18.04 -11.49
CA LEU A 224 -13.60 18.57 -10.12
C LEU A 224 -12.52 19.64 -9.87
N GLU A 225 -11.36 19.54 -10.53
CA GLU A 225 -10.29 20.55 -10.45
C GLU A 225 -10.58 21.82 -11.25
N ARG A 226 -11.45 21.73 -12.27
CA ARG A 226 -11.91 22.89 -13.06
C ARG A 226 -13.29 23.28 -12.55
N GLY A 227 -13.35 24.23 -11.64
CA GLY A 227 -14.59 24.67 -10.98
C GLY A 227 -15.71 25.14 -11.94
N THR A 228 -16.41 24.20 -12.56
CA THR A 228 -17.64 24.44 -13.32
C THR A 228 -18.79 23.73 -12.63
N SER A 229 -19.61 24.56 -11.99
CA SER A 229 -20.96 24.21 -11.54
C SER A 229 -21.77 23.70 -12.73
N LYS A 230 -22.16 22.41 -12.71
CA LYS A 230 -23.51 21.90 -13.05
C LYS A 230 -23.61 20.37 -12.94
N SER A 231 -24.72 19.95 -12.34
CA SER A 231 -25.29 18.58 -12.24
C SER A 231 -24.45 17.52 -11.51
N THR A 232 -24.52 17.55 -10.17
CA THR A 232 -24.21 16.42 -9.30
C THR A 232 -25.37 15.43 -9.34
N GLU A 233 -25.22 14.33 -10.08
CA GLU A 233 -26.06 13.15 -9.88
C GLU A 233 -25.52 12.42 -8.64
N LEU A 234 -25.97 12.89 -7.48
CA LEU A 234 -25.67 12.34 -6.16
C LEU A 234 -26.35 10.98 -6.06
N ILE A 235 -25.60 9.89 -6.23
CA ILE A 235 -26.08 8.55 -5.84
C ILE A 235 -26.13 8.54 -4.32
N ARG A 236 -27.31 8.88 -3.79
CA ARG A 236 -27.65 8.84 -2.37
C ARG A 236 -27.74 7.36 -1.96
N ILE A 237 -26.70 6.82 -1.35
CA ILE A 237 -26.75 5.49 -0.74
C ILE A 237 -27.23 5.67 0.70
N SER A 238 -28.35 5.00 1.01
CA SER A 238 -29.13 5.18 2.24
C SER A 238 -28.37 4.68 3.51
N PRO A 239 -28.44 5.38 4.65
CA PRO A 239 -27.50 5.23 5.78
C PRO A 239 -27.87 4.12 6.79
N HIS A 240 -28.64 3.10 6.41
CA HIS A 240 -29.12 2.10 7.38
C HIS A 240 -28.44 0.74 7.20
N ILE A 241 -27.23 0.61 7.75
CA ILE A 241 -26.62 -0.69 8.06
C ILE A 241 -26.34 -0.72 9.57
N GLY A 242 -27.26 -1.31 10.32
CA GLY A 242 -27.05 -1.63 11.73
C GLY A 242 -26.07 -2.78 11.86
N VAL A 243 -24.88 -2.52 12.41
CA VAL A 243 -23.92 -3.56 12.80
C VAL A 243 -24.31 -4.07 14.18
N SER A 244 -24.97 -5.24 14.24
CA SER A 244 -25.25 -5.92 15.50
C SER A 244 -24.01 -6.70 15.94
N VAL A 245 -23.28 -6.16 16.92
CA VAL A 245 -22.21 -6.89 17.63
C VAL A 245 -22.86 -7.80 18.67
N ARG A 246 -22.78 -9.12 18.50
CA ARG A 246 -23.11 -10.08 19.58
C ARG A 246 -21.82 -10.56 20.22
N HIS A 247 -21.68 -10.35 21.53
CA HIS A 247 -20.67 -10.99 22.35
C HIS A 247 -21.33 -12.22 22.99
N ASP A 248 -21.11 -13.40 22.42
CA ASP A 248 -21.40 -14.66 23.10
C ASP A 248 -20.06 -15.19 23.62
N VAL A 249 -19.70 -14.81 24.85
CA VAL A 249 -18.63 -15.46 25.61
C VAL A 249 -19.28 -16.15 26.80
N PRO A 250 -19.36 -17.49 26.84
CA PRO A 250 -19.79 -18.20 28.03
C PRO A 250 -18.67 -18.15 29.09
N CYS A 251 -18.89 -17.38 30.16
CA CYS A 251 -18.05 -17.43 31.36
C CYS A 251 -18.32 -18.75 32.11
N ASN A 252 -17.48 -19.76 31.86
CA ASN A 252 -17.39 -20.92 32.75
C ASN A 252 -16.48 -20.56 33.93
N HIS A 253 -17.08 -20.25 35.08
CA HIS A 253 -16.37 -20.23 36.36
C HIS A 253 -16.48 -21.61 37.02
N THR A 254 -15.39 -22.39 36.91
CA THR A 254 -15.04 -23.55 37.74
C THR A 254 -13.50 -23.50 37.78
N HIS A 255 -12.80 -23.29 38.89
CA HIS A 255 -12.63 -24.03 40.15
C HIS A 255 -11.48 -23.29 40.92
N PRO A 256 -10.96 -23.79 42.06
CA PRO A 256 -11.56 -24.54 43.17
C PRO A 256 -11.63 -23.72 44.47
#